data_AF-A0A9D1I8V8-F1
#
_entry.id   AF-A0A9D1I8V8-F1
#
_cell.length_a   1.000
_cell.length_b   1.000
_cell.length_c   1.000
_cell.angle_alpha   90.00
_cell.angle_beta   90.00
_cell.angle_gamma   90.00
#
_symmetry.space_group_name_H-M   'P 1'
#
loop_
_entity.id
_entity.type
_entity.pdbx_description
1 polymer ?
#
loop_
_entity_poly.entity_id
_entity_poly.type
_entity_poly.pdbx_seq_one_letter_code
_entity_poly.pdbx_strand_id
1 'polypeptide(L)'
;MYDMGKVIKEQRMLRKMTQEQVAYALNVSAVTVGRWENNYKTPSLEHMVGLAVLFGVSLNTIAGLREEAVLSIDRLSESQRQLMIDIAHELSNPEKSKGLSRAKKDIICRLLDEFLKGE
;
A
#
# COMPACT_ATOMS: atom_id res chain seq x y z
N MET A 1 3.60 -9.94 5.14
CA MET A 1 5.07 -9.98 5.04
C MET A 1 5.44 -9.28 3.75
N TYR A 2 6.19 -8.18 3.84
CA TYR A 2 6.69 -7.44 2.68
C TYR A 2 7.92 -8.18 2.15
N ASP A 3 7.87 -8.71 0.93
CA ASP A 3 9.00 -9.44 0.33
C ASP A 3 9.59 -8.64 -0.82
N MET A 4 10.48 -7.72 -0.48
CA MET A 4 11.15 -6.82 -1.42
C MET A 4 11.99 -7.60 -2.43
N GLY A 5 12.74 -8.62 -2.00
CA GLY A 5 13.57 -9.43 -2.88
C GLY A 5 12.75 -10.15 -3.95
N LYS A 6 11.61 -10.73 -3.55
CA LYS A 6 10.66 -11.32 -4.49
C LYS A 6 10.13 -10.29 -5.50
N VAL A 7 9.72 -9.10 -5.05
CA VAL A 7 9.21 -8.07 -5.96
C VAL A 7 10.27 -7.58 -6.95
N ILE A 8 11.51 -7.35 -6.49
CA ILE A 8 12.62 -6.97 -7.39
C ILE A 8 12.81 -8.05 -8.46
N LYS A 9 12.84 -9.32 -8.06
CA LYS A 9 12.98 -10.45 -8.99
C LYS A 9 11.82 -10.53 -9.98
N GLU A 10 10.58 -10.38 -9.52
CA GLU A 10 9.39 -10.39 -10.37
C GLU A 10 9.43 -9.24 -11.38
N GLN A 11 9.71 -8.01 -10.95
CA GLN A 11 9.81 -6.85 -11.84
C GLN A 11 10.93 -7.00 -12.88
N ARG A 12 12.08 -7.57 -12.49
CA ARG A 12 13.17 -7.89 -13.40
C ARG A 12 12.74 -8.92 -14.45
N MET A 13 12.11 -10.01 -14.02
CA MET A 13 11.67 -11.09 -14.91
C MET A 13 10.57 -10.64 -15.87
N LEU A 14 9.64 -9.79 -15.41
CA LEU A 14 8.60 -9.17 -16.26
C LEU A 14 9.20 -8.38 -17.42
N ARG A 15 10.36 -7.74 -17.20
CA ARG A 15 11.11 -6.97 -18.21
C ARG A 15 12.15 -7.79 -18.96
N LYS A 16 12.19 -9.12 -18.72
CA LYS A 16 13.13 -10.06 -19.35
C LYS A 16 14.60 -9.65 -19.16
N MET A 17 14.93 -9.03 -18.03
CA MET A 17 16.29 -8.60 -17.73
C MET A 17 17.05 -9.65 -16.93
N THR A 18 18.37 -9.77 -17.13
CA THR A 18 19.26 -10.56 -16.27
C THR A 18 19.70 -9.75 -15.04
N GLN A 19 20.24 -10.41 -14.01
CA GLN A 19 20.77 -9.71 -12.83
C GLN A 19 21.92 -8.79 -13.22
N GLU A 20 22.74 -9.18 -14.20
CA GLU A 20 23.84 -8.39 -14.76
C GLU A 20 23.33 -7.13 -15.45
N GLN A 21 22.22 -7.21 -16.20
CA GLN A 21 21.65 -6.04 -16.88
C GLN A 21 21.10 -5.02 -15.90
N VAL A 22 20.43 -5.47 -14.84
CA VAL A 22 19.97 -4.58 -13.76
C VAL A 22 21.16 -3.99 -13.00
N ALA A 23 22.16 -4.82 -12.71
CA ALA A 23 23.37 -4.38 -12.03
C ALA A 23 24.14 -3.31 -12.81
N TYR A 24 24.27 -3.51 -14.12
CA TYR A 24 24.87 -2.53 -15.03
C TYR A 24 24.10 -1.21 -15.02
N ALA A 25 22.77 -1.25 -15.12
CA ALA A 25 21.93 -0.06 -15.13
C ALA A 25 22.01 0.74 -13.80
N LEU A 26 22.27 0.07 -12.68
CA LEU A 26 22.34 0.68 -11.35
C LEU A 26 23.78 0.88 -10.85
N ASN A 27 24.78 0.64 -11.70
CA ASN A 27 26.20 0.73 -11.35
C ASN A 27 26.58 -0.08 -10.09
N VAL A 28 26.07 -1.31 -9.99
CA VAL A 28 26.39 -2.27 -8.92
C VAL A 28 26.88 -3.60 -9.51
N SER A 29 27.30 -4.53 -8.64
CA SER A 29 27.62 -5.89 -9.06
C SER A 29 26.37 -6.76 -9.23
N ALA A 30 26.40 -7.75 -10.14
CA ALA A 30 25.33 -8.74 -10.29
C ALA A 30 25.06 -9.51 -8.98
N VAL A 31 26.12 -9.78 -8.21
CA VAL A 31 26.02 -10.38 -6.87
C VAL A 31 25.20 -9.50 -5.92
N THR A 32 25.33 -8.18 -6.00
CA THR A 32 24.52 -7.24 -5.21
C THR A 32 23.04 -7.39 -5.52
N VAL A 33 22.68 -7.45 -6.81
CA VAL A 33 21.28 -7.68 -7.24
C VAL A 33 20.78 -9.05 -6.77
N GLY A 34 21.59 -10.10 -6.92
CA GLY A 34 21.24 -11.42 -6.40
C GLY A 34 21.04 -11.44 -4.88
N ARG A 35 21.82 -10.67 -4.11
CA ARG A 35 21.62 -10.52 -2.66
C ARG A 35 20.32 -9.78 -2.34
N TRP A 36 19.93 -8.78 -3.13
CA TRP A 36 18.64 -8.12 -2.99
C TRP A 36 17.49 -9.09 -3.24
N GLU A 37 17.53 -9.83 -4.36
CA GLU A 37 16.45 -10.75 -4.75
C GLU A 37 16.24 -11.93 -3.79
N ASN A 38 17.29 -12.32 -3.07
CA ASN A 38 17.23 -13.40 -2.08
C ASN A 38 17.12 -12.88 -0.63
N ASN A 39 16.83 -11.59 -0.44
CA ASN A 39 16.69 -10.94 0.88
C ASN A 39 17.94 -11.04 1.79
N TYR A 40 19.12 -11.30 1.22
CA TYR A 40 20.39 -11.29 1.96
C TYR A 40 20.89 -9.87 2.26
N LYS A 41 20.47 -8.89 1.47
CA LYS A 41 20.79 -7.48 1.67
C LYS A 41 19.60 -6.63 1.21
N THR A 42 19.32 -5.55 1.92
CA THR A 42 18.34 -4.55 1.47
C THR A 42 19.04 -3.51 0.59
N PRO A 43 18.48 -3.13 -0.59
CA PRO A 43 18.96 -1.98 -1.35
C PRO A 43 18.87 -0.68 -0.52
N SER A 44 19.79 0.25 -0.73
CA SER A 44 19.65 1.61 -0.15
C SER A 44 18.52 2.36 -0.83
N LEU A 45 18.06 3.47 -0.24
CA LEU A 45 17.02 4.31 -0.83
C LEU A 45 17.37 4.74 -2.27
N GLU A 46 18.62 5.12 -2.52
CA GLU A 46 19.13 5.46 -3.85
C GLU A 46 18.94 4.31 -4.84
N HIS A 47 19.33 3.08 -4.47
CA HIS A 47 19.14 1.90 -5.33
C HIS A 47 17.66 1.55 -5.49
N MET A 48 16.83 1.74 -4.47
CA MET A 48 15.38 1.54 -4.58
C MET A 48 14.75 2.53 -5.56
N VAL A 49 15.15 3.80 -5.52
CA VAL A 49 14.74 4.80 -6.51
C VAL A 49 15.23 4.42 -7.90
N GLY A 50 16.48 3.99 -8.03
CA GLY A 50 17.03 3.49 -9.29
C GLY A 50 16.23 2.29 -9.84
N LEU A 51 15.88 1.32 -9.01
CA LEU A 51 15.02 0.19 -9.37
C LEU A 51 13.62 0.64 -9.80
N ALA A 52 13.03 1.59 -9.07
CA ALA A 52 11.72 2.15 -9.40
C ALA A 52 11.73 2.83 -10.78
N VAL A 53 12.76 3.63 -11.07
CA VAL A 53 12.95 4.28 -12.38
C VAL A 53 13.22 3.26 -13.48
N LEU A 54 14.14 2.31 -13.24
CA LEU A 54 14.52 1.27 -14.21
C LEU A 54 13.32 0.40 -14.58
N PHE A 55 12.49 0.07 -13.60
CA PHE A 55 11.29 -0.72 -13.84
C PHE A 55 10.10 0.15 -14.26
N GLY A 56 10.08 1.45 -13.99
CA GLY A 56 8.90 2.29 -14.25
C GLY A 56 7.73 1.92 -13.33
N VAL A 57 8.00 1.72 -12.05
CA VAL A 57 7.00 1.44 -10.99
C VAL A 57 7.18 2.40 -9.83
N SER A 58 6.21 2.46 -8.91
CA SER A 58 6.33 3.29 -7.72
C SER A 58 7.34 2.71 -6.72
N LEU A 59 7.87 3.57 -5.85
CA LEU A 59 8.73 3.13 -4.75
C LEU A 59 8.00 2.16 -3.81
N ASN A 60 6.69 2.34 -3.63
CA ASN A 60 5.84 1.44 -2.85
C ASN A 60 5.83 0.02 -3.44
N THR A 61 5.71 -0.08 -4.77
CA THR A 61 5.83 -1.36 -5.46
C THR A 61 7.18 -1.99 -5.17
N ILE A 62 8.30 -1.27 -5.34
CA ILE A 62 9.64 -1.81 -5.04
C ILE A 62 9.76 -2.27 -3.59
N ALA A 63 9.24 -1.48 -2.65
CA ALA A 63 9.24 -1.80 -1.24
C ALA A 63 8.40 -3.05 -0.88
N GLY A 64 7.65 -3.60 -1.85
CA GLY A 64 6.73 -4.70 -1.66
C GLY A 64 5.50 -4.31 -0.83
N LEU A 65 5.26 -3.00 -0.64
CA LEU A 65 4.06 -2.50 -0.01
C LEU A 65 2.90 -2.82 -0.95
N ARG A 66 1.89 -3.55 -0.44
CA ARG A 66 0.59 -3.55 -1.11
C ARG A 66 0.16 -2.09 -1.16
N GLU A 67 -0.31 -1.64 -2.32
CA GLU A 67 -1.14 -0.44 -2.37
C GLU A 67 -2.41 -0.77 -1.59
N GLU A 68 -2.33 -0.62 -0.27
CA GLU A 68 -3.53 -0.60 0.55
C GLU A 68 -4.37 0.58 0.06
N ALA A 69 -5.67 0.36 -0.08
CA ALA A 69 -6.57 1.43 -0.45
C ALA A 69 -6.56 2.46 0.68
N VAL A 70 -5.73 3.49 0.54
CA VAL A 70 -5.66 4.60 1.50
C VAL A 70 -6.70 5.62 1.09
N LEU A 71 -7.64 5.91 1.99
CA LEU A 71 -8.55 7.02 1.85
C LEU A 71 -7.93 8.23 2.55
N SER A 72 -7.59 9.29 1.80
CA SER A 72 -7.19 10.55 2.44
C SER A 72 -8.40 11.17 3.11
N ILE A 73 -8.29 11.36 4.42
CA ILE A 73 -9.30 12.00 5.26
C ILE A 73 -8.86 13.41 5.69
N ASP A 74 -7.79 13.95 5.11
CA ASP A 74 -7.09 15.16 5.56
C ASP A 74 -7.93 16.44 5.52
N ARG A 75 -8.99 16.44 4.72
CA ARG A 75 -9.92 17.57 4.58
C ARG A 75 -11.20 17.40 5.39
N LEU A 76 -11.34 16.29 6.12
CA LEU A 76 -12.50 16.01 6.95
C LEU A 76 -12.34 16.64 8.34
N SER A 77 -13.46 17.08 8.92
CA SER A 77 -13.53 17.47 10.32
C SER A 77 -13.27 16.27 11.24
N GLU A 78 -12.94 16.53 12.51
CA GLU A 78 -12.75 15.44 13.49
C GLU A 78 -13.99 14.54 13.62
N SER A 79 -15.20 15.10 13.56
CA SER A 79 -16.44 14.31 13.62
C SER A 79 -16.61 13.39 12.40
N GLN A 80 -16.29 13.90 11.21
CA GLN A 80 -16.34 13.15 9.96
C GLN A 80 -15.26 12.06 9.91
N ARG A 81 -14.04 12.34 10.38
CA ARG A 81 -12.98 11.32 10.50
C ARG A 81 -13.40 10.19 11.42
N GLN A 82 -13.93 10.52 12.60
CA GLN A 82 -14.40 9.52 13.54
C GLN A 82 -15.52 8.67 12.93
N LEU A 83 -16.47 9.30 12.22
CA LEU A 83 -17.51 8.57 11.50
C LEU A 83 -16.95 7.61 10.44
N MET A 84 -15.94 8.03 9.67
CA MET A 84 -15.31 7.17 8.66
C MET A 84 -14.59 5.97 9.29
N ILE A 85 -13.96 6.16 10.45
CA ILE A 85 -13.35 5.07 11.22
C ILE A 85 -14.43 4.09 11.72
N ASP A 86 -15.54 4.61 12.25
CA ASP A 86 -16.64 3.79 12.76
C ASP A 86 -17.28 2.95 11.63
N ILE A 87 -17.49 3.56 10.45
CA ILE A 87 -17.97 2.87 9.23
C ILE A 87 -16.98 1.77 8.81
N ALA A 88 -15.69 2.09 8.73
CA ALA A 88 -14.66 1.14 8.32
C ALA A 88 -14.60 -0.07 9.28
N HIS A 89 -14.68 0.20 10.59
CA HIS A 89 -14.71 -0.85 11.61
C HIS A 89 -15.95 -1.74 11.48
N GLU A 90 -17.15 -1.15 11.34
CA GLU A 90 -18.41 -1.89 11.17
C GLU A 90 -18.43 -2.75 9.90
N LEU A 91 -17.93 -2.22 8.77
CA LEU A 91 -17.86 -2.98 7.52
C LEU A 91 -16.81 -4.09 7.55
N SER A 92 -15.71 -3.89 8.27
CA SER A 92 -14.63 -4.89 8.40
C SER A 92 -15.00 -6.01 9.36
N ASN A 93 -15.82 -5.72 10.38
CA ASN A 93 -16.24 -6.70 11.37
C ASN A 93 -17.75 -6.59 11.63
N PRO A 94 -18.59 -6.98 10.65
CA PRO A 94 -20.03 -6.80 10.76
C PRO A 94 -20.57 -7.71 11.87
N GLU A 95 -21.28 -7.12 12.84
CA GLU A 95 -21.99 -7.93 13.82
C GLU A 95 -22.98 -8.86 13.11
N LYS A 96 -23.00 -10.15 13.49
CA LYS A 96 -23.89 -11.19 12.94
C LYS A 96 -25.37 -11.03 13.37
N SER A 97 -25.84 -9.81 13.54
CA SER A 97 -27.24 -9.53 13.83
C SER A 97 -28.06 -9.67 12.53
N LYS A 98 -29.22 -10.36 12.59
CA LYS A 98 -30.18 -10.46 11.47
C LYS A 98 -30.78 -9.11 11.04
N GLY A 99 -30.50 -8.03 11.76
CA GLY A 99 -30.97 -6.68 11.44
C GLY A 99 -29.97 -5.60 11.88
N LEU A 100 -30.33 -4.34 11.71
CA LEU A 100 -29.52 -3.19 12.10
C LEU A 100 -29.39 -3.13 13.64
N SER A 101 -28.19 -3.40 14.16
CA SER A 101 -27.86 -3.21 15.58
C SER A 101 -27.97 -1.73 15.96
N ARG A 102 -27.98 -1.44 17.26
CA ARG A 102 -28.02 -0.05 17.76
C ARG A 102 -26.83 0.76 17.24
N ALA A 103 -25.64 0.16 17.21
CA ALA A 103 -24.43 0.77 16.67
C ALA A 103 -24.55 1.07 15.16
N LYS A 104 -25.03 0.11 14.36
CA LYS A 104 -25.25 0.30 12.91
C LYS A 104 -26.24 1.44 12.63
N LYS A 105 -27.32 1.54 13.42
CA LYS A 105 -28.30 2.64 13.29
C LYS A 105 -27.68 3.99 13.63
N ASP A 106 -26.90 4.06 14.71
CA ASP A 106 -26.21 5.29 15.12
C ASP A 106 -25.27 5.81 14.02
N ILE A 107 -24.46 4.91 13.43
CA ILE A 107 -23.57 5.24 12.32
C ILE A 107 -24.35 5.84 11.13
N ILE A 108 -25.48 5.23 10.76
CA ILE A 108 -26.30 5.74 9.65
C ILE A 108 -26.91 7.11 9.97
N CYS A 109 -27.43 7.31 11.19
CA CYS A 109 -27.98 8.62 11.58
C CYS A 109 -26.90 9.70 11.52
N ARG A 110 -25.71 9.44 12.10
CA ARG A 110 -24.59 10.39 12.07
C ARG A 110 -24.13 10.70 10.64
N LEU A 111 -24.16 9.71 9.75
CA LEU A 111 -23.85 9.92 8.33
C LEU A 111 -24.86 10.84 7.65
N LEU A 112 -26.16 10.63 7.89
CA LEU A 112 -27.21 11.50 7.37
C LEU A 112 -27.06 12.93 7.92
N ASP A 113 -26.80 13.07 9.23
CA ASP A 113 -26.59 14.38 9.84
C ASP A 113 -25.39 15.11 9.23
N GLU A 114 -24.27 14.41 8.98
CA GLU A 114 -23.11 15.02 8.32
C GLU A 114 -23.41 15.46 6.88
N PHE A 115 -24.23 14.72 6.13
CA PHE A 115 -24.65 15.13 4.78
C PHE A 115 -25.61 16.33 4.80
N LEU A 116 -26.51 16.40 5.79
CA LEU A 116 -27.49 17.48 5.91
C LEU A 116 -26.90 18.79 6.44
N LYS A 117 -25.74 18.76 7.12
CA LYS A 117 -25.02 19.98 7.55
C LYS A 117 -24.44 20.80 6.40
N GLY A 118 -24.35 20.24 5.20
CA GLY A 118 -23.75 20.86 4.02
C GLY A 118 -24.74 21.57 3.09
N GLU A 119 -26.04 21.50 3.35
CA GLU A 119 -27.12 22.25 2.67
C GLU A 119 -27.47 23.53 3.44
#